data_AF-A0A9D2A2Z7-F1
#
_entry.id   AF-A0A9D2A2Z7-F1
#
_cell.length_a   1.000
_cell.length_b   1.000
_cell.length_c   1.000
_cell.angle_alpha   90.00
_cell.angle_beta   90.00
_cell.angle_gamma   90.00
#
_symmetry.space_group_name_H-M   'P 1'
#
loop_
_entity.id
_entity.type
_entity.pdbx_description
1 polymer ?
#
loop_
_entity_poly.entity_id
_entity_poly.type
_entity_poly.pdbx_seq_one_letter_code
_entity_poly.pdbx_strand_id
1 'polypeptide(L)'
;MLPAFPAQPLAHHRCSEISFTFEICSETIYFNNNWPSDITVRVNDVELLTFTSPGDFGGRRGKYTPAYWPVTSTQFGLLKKIAVNEDGVFMDNVLVTNKIRFSDLGLYGRSAVKFEIGIKENAEHKGGLNLFGKDFGDFPQAIVMSVK
;
A
#
# COMPACT_ATOMS: atom_id res chain seq x y z
N MET A 1 2.41 3.17 14.33
CA MET A 1 3.06 4.39 13.81
C MET A 1 2.84 4.39 12.32
N LEU A 2 2.12 5.37 11.77
CA LEU A 2 1.85 5.46 10.34
C LEU A 2 3.14 5.91 9.61
N PRO A 3 3.47 5.36 8.44
CA PRO A 3 4.60 5.83 7.67
C PRO A 3 4.39 7.30 7.27
N ALA A 4 5.32 8.16 7.70
CA ALA A 4 5.39 9.55 7.31
C ALA A 4 6.62 9.75 6.44
N PHE A 5 6.43 10.20 5.21
CA PHE A 5 7.52 10.47 4.28
C PHE A 5 7.91 11.95 4.34
N PRO A 6 9.19 12.31 4.26
CA PRO A 6 9.60 13.71 4.22
C PRO A 6 9.01 14.40 2.99
N ALA A 7 8.34 15.55 3.19
CA ALA A 7 7.74 16.30 2.08
C ALA A 7 8.72 17.29 1.41
N GLN A 8 9.98 17.35 1.85
CA GLN A 8 10.98 18.31 1.38
C GLN A 8 11.17 18.35 -0.16
N PRO A 9 11.12 17.22 -0.91
CA PRO A 9 11.17 17.25 -2.38
C PRO A 9 9.99 18.00 -3.03
N LEU A 10 8.84 18.05 -2.36
CA LEU A 10 7.62 18.74 -2.83
C LEU A 10 7.67 20.26 -2.59
N ALA A 11 8.65 20.78 -1.83
CA ALA A 11 8.73 22.19 -1.47
C ALA A 11 9.32 23.08 -2.57
N HIS A 12 10.08 22.50 -3.51
CA HIS A 12 10.89 23.24 -4.48
C HIS A 12 10.56 22.93 -5.95
N HIS A 13 9.72 21.92 -6.19
CA HIS A 13 9.35 21.47 -7.54
C HIS A 13 7.84 21.36 -7.67
N ARG A 14 7.30 21.79 -8.82
CA ARG A 14 5.92 21.44 -9.20
C ARG A 14 5.91 19.97 -9.59
N CYS A 15 5.28 19.15 -8.77
CA CYS A 15 5.01 17.76 -9.06
C CYS A 15 3.60 17.62 -9.69
N SER A 16 3.46 16.66 -10.60
CA SER A 16 2.22 16.28 -11.26
C SER A 16 1.71 14.90 -10.84
N GLU A 17 2.56 14.06 -10.22
CA GLU A 17 2.19 12.72 -9.77
C GLU A 17 2.88 12.37 -8.44
N ILE A 18 2.14 11.68 -7.57
CA ILE A 18 2.68 10.94 -6.42
C ILE A 18 2.27 9.48 -6.54
N SER A 19 3.17 8.56 -6.21
CA SER A 19 2.86 7.14 -6.18
C SER A 19 3.52 6.41 -5.02
N PHE A 20 2.89 5.33 -4.59
CA PHE A 20 3.35 4.43 -3.53
C PHE A 20 3.37 3.01 -4.07
N THR A 21 4.50 2.34 -3.94
CA THR A 21 4.62 0.89 -4.20
C THR A 21 4.95 0.14 -2.92
N PHE A 22 4.27 -0.98 -2.69
CA PHE A 22 4.41 -1.78 -1.48
C PHE A 22 3.89 -3.21 -1.73
N GLU A 23 4.46 -4.19 -1.03
CA GLU A 23 3.98 -5.57 -1.03
C GLU A 23 3.05 -5.80 0.17
N ILE A 24 1.88 -6.39 -0.07
CA ILE A 24 0.81 -6.53 0.93
C ILE A 24 -0.11 -7.73 0.67
N CYS A 25 -0.64 -8.33 1.74
CA CYS A 25 -1.75 -9.29 1.66
C CYS A 25 -2.68 -9.18 2.88
N SER A 26 -3.72 -10.01 2.96
CA SER A 26 -4.51 -10.14 4.18
C SER A 26 -3.73 -10.90 5.26
N GLU A 27 -4.29 -11.06 6.46
CA GLU A 27 -3.65 -11.71 7.60
C GLU A 27 -4.59 -12.69 8.31
N THR A 28 -4.05 -13.86 8.63
CA THR A 28 -4.70 -14.84 9.49
C THR A 28 -3.67 -15.66 10.26
N ILE A 29 -4.13 -16.53 11.15
CA ILE A 29 -3.26 -17.52 11.78
C ILE A 29 -2.76 -18.48 10.70
N TYR A 30 -1.44 -18.66 10.62
CA TYR A 30 -0.75 -19.42 9.57
C TYR A 30 -0.76 -18.70 8.22
N PHE A 31 -1.47 -19.26 7.25
CA PHE A 31 -1.79 -18.64 5.98
C PHE A 31 -3.12 -19.23 5.49
N ASN A 32 -3.87 -18.46 4.72
CA ASN A 32 -5.04 -18.93 4.01
C ASN A 32 -5.19 -18.14 2.71
N ASN A 33 -4.91 -18.79 1.58
CA ASN A 33 -4.96 -18.15 0.27
C ASN A 33 -6.39 -17.72 -0.14
N ASN A 34 -7.43 -18.12 0.62
CA ASN A 34 -8.83 -17.72 0.45
C ASN A 34 -9.32 -17.02 1.73
N TRP A 35 -8.76 -15.85 2.04
CA TRP A 35 -9.07 -15.07 3.23
C TRP A 35 -9.12 -13.58 2.87
N PRO A 36 -10.23 -13.09 2.30
CA PRO A 36 -10.25 -11.76 1.73
C PRO A 36 -10.15 -10.66 2.78
N SER A 37 -9.58 -9.52 2.39
CA SER A 37 -9.53 -8.31 3.22
C SER A 37 -9.62 -7.06 2.34
N ASP A 38 -10.55 -6.16 2.67
CA ASP A 38 -10.73 -4.89 1.97
C ASP A 38 -9.81 -3.84 2.57
N ILE A 39 -8.80 -3.47 1.80
CA ILE A 39 -7.70 -2.60 2.23
C ILE A 39 -7.89 -1.22 1.62
N THR A 40 -8.05 -0.22 2.47
CA THR A 40 -8.21 1.19 2.11
C THR A 40 -6.88 1.92 2.20
N VAL A 41 -6.60 2.75 1.20
CA VAL A 41 -5.40 3.59 1.12
C VAL A 41 -5.78 5.06 1.22
N ARG A 42 -5.08 5.82 2.08
CA ARG A 42 -5.25 7.27 2.22
C ARG A 42 -3.91 7.99 2.13
N VAL A 43 -3.96 9.21 1.62
CA VAL A 43 -2.84 10.16 1.64
C VAL A 43 -3.32 11.46 2.25
N ASN A 44 -2.66 11.95 3.29
CA ASN A 44 -3.02 13.19 3.97
C ASN A 44 -4.51 13.28 4.33
N ASP A 45 -5.05 12.18 4.86
CA ASP A 45 -6.45 12.02 5.24
C ASP A 45 -7.45 11.98 4.06
N VAL A 46 -6.98 12.04 2.81
CA VAL A 46 -7.79 11.84 1.60
C VAL A 46 -7.84 10.34 1.28
N GLU A 47 -9.03 9.74 1.33
CA GLU A 47 -9.26 8.33 0.95
C GLU A 47 -9.16 8.17 -0.57
N LEU A 48 -8.14 7.44 -1.05
CA LEU A 48 -7.87 7.31 -2.48
C LEU A 48 -8.71 6.21 -3.13
N LEU A 49 -8.67 5.02 -2.52
CA LEU A 49 -9.39 3.83 -2.98
C LEU A 49 -9.40 2.74 -1.90
N THR A 50 -10.22 1.72 -2.14
CA THR A 50 -10.20 0.43 -1.43
C THR A 50 -10.05 -0.68 -2.44
N PHE A 51 -9.20 -1.68 -2.15
CA PHE A 51 -9.04 -2.88 -2.96
C PHE A 51 -9.09 -4.13 -2.07
N THR A 52 -9.53 -5.26 -2.62
CA THR A 52 -9.58 -6.52 -1.87
C THR A 52 -8.31 -7.33 -2.13
N SER A 53 -7.57 -7.66 -1.07
CA SER A 53 -6.59 -8.75 -1.12
C SER A 53 -7.35 -10.07 -1.00
N PRO A 54 -7.07 -11.08 -1.85
CA PRO A 54 -7.86 -12.32 -1.85
C PRO A 54 -7.49 -13.29 -0.72
N GLY A 55 -6.33 -13.14 -0.09
CA GLY A 55 -5.84 -14.10 0.88
C GLY A 55 -4.54 -13.72 1.55
N ASP A 56 -4.20 -14.50 2.56
CA ASP A 56 -2.97 -14.45 3.33
C ASP A 56 -2.05 -15.53 2.77
N PHE A 57 -1.00 -15.12 2.07
CA PHE A 57 -0.31 -16.05 1.16
C PHE A 57 0.83 -16.80 1.83
N GLY A 58 0.77 -18.12 1.71
CA GLY A 58 1.82 -19.05 2.14
C GLY A 58 1.90 -20.27 1.22
N GLY A 59 2.33 -21.41 1.77
CA GLY A 59 2.48 -22.66 1.02
C GLY A 59 3.73 -22.75 0.13
N ARG A 60 4.44 -21.64 -0.07
CA ARG A 60 5.81 -21.59 -0.58
C ARG A 60 6.60 -20.51 0.16
N ARG A 61 7.91 -20.69 0.27
CA ARG A 61 8.79 -19.64 0.82
C ARG A 61 8.78 -18.40 -0.06
N GLY A 62 8.65 -17.22 0.56
CA GLY A 62 8.84 -15.93 -0.13
C GLY A 62 10.30 -15.77 -0.54
N LYS A 63 10.56 -15.12 -1.67
CA LYS A 63 11.90 -15.00 -2.25
C LYS A 63 12.93 -14.39 -1.29
N TYR A 64 12.52 -13.42 -0.48
CA TYR A 64 13.35 -12.72 0.50
C TYR A 64 13.00 -13.06 1.94
N THR A 65 11.94 -13.84 2.17
CA THR A 65 11.49 -14.23 3.50
C THR A 65 12.56 -15.07 4.23
N PRO A 66 13.07 -14.62 5.40
CA PRO A 66 14.19 -15.25 6.09
C PRO A 66 13.95 -16.72 6.44
N ALA A 67 15.00 -17.53 6.40
CA ALA A 67 14.93 -18.97 6.65
C ALA A 67 14.36 -19.32 8.04
N TYR A 68 14.60 -18.47 9.05
CA TYR A 68 14.07 -18.67 10.40
C TYR A 68 12.55 -18.46 10.49
N TRP A 69 11.94 -17.76 9.53
CA TRP A 69 10.50 -17.57 9.52
C TRP A 69 9.80 -18.88 9.09
N PRO A 70 8.82 -19.37 9.87
CA PRO A 70 8.16 -20.65 9.60
C PRO A 70 7.44 -20.62 8.25
N VAL A 71 7.62 -21.66 7.43
CA VAL A 71 6.91 -21.79 6.12
C VAL A 71 5.40 -21.96 6.26
N THR A 72 4.94 -22.29 7.47
CA THR A 72 3.53 -22.38 7.84
C THR A 72 2.90 -21.01 8.13
N SER A 73 3.69 -19.94 8.25
CA SER A 73 3.20 -18.57 8.39
C SER A 73 3.12 -17.89 7.01
N THR A 74 2.48 -16.73 6.92
CA THR A 74 2.52 -15.84 5.76
C THR A 74 3.93 -15.68 5.21
N GLN A 75 4.08 -15.79 3.89
CA GLN A 75 5.37 -15.79 3.21
C GLN A 75 5.57 -14.63 2.25
N PHE A 76 4.52 -14.14 1.59
CA PHE A 76 4.60 -13.11 0.56
C PHE A 76 3.27 -12.39 0.37
N GLY A 77 3.28 -11.30 -0.40
CA GLY A 77 2.13 -10.48 -0.73
C GLY A 77 1.99 -10.21 -2.23
N LEU A 78 1.06 -9.33 -2.57
CA LEU A 78 0.92 -8.73 -3.89
C LEU A 78 1.66 -7.41 -3.91
N LEU A 79 2.50 -7.17 -4.92
CA LEU A 79 3.01 -5.83 -5.18
C LEU A 79 1.87 -4.96 -5.69
N LYS A 80 1.61 -3.86 -4.98
CA LYS A 80 0.62 -2.85 -5.36
C LYS A 80 1.29 -1.54 -5.67
N LYS A 81 0.77 -0.85 -6.69
CA LYS A 81 1.12 0.53 -7.01
C LYS A 81 -0.13 1.39 -6.96
N ILE A 82 -0.18 2.34 -6.04
CA ILE A 82 -1.22 3.38 -5.99
C ILE A 82 -0.62 4.70 -6.44
N ALA A 83 -1.20 5.34 -7.44
CA ALA A 83 -0.74 6.63 -7.96
C ALA A 83 -1.89 7.64 -8.02
N VAL A 84 -1.55 8.93 -7.86
CA VAL A 84 -2.48 10.03 -8.02
C VAL A 84 -1.82 11.11 -8.88
N ASN A 85 -2.49 11.52 -9.95
CA ASN A 85 -2.05 12.60 -10.83
C ASN A 85 -3.21 13.57 -11.14
N GLU A 86 -3.10 14.37 -12.21
CA GLU A 86 -4.15 15.31 -12.63
C GLU A 86 -5.42 14.64 -13.20
N ASP A 87 -5.30 13.42 -13.71
CA ASP A 87 -6.42 12.65 -14.27
C ASP A 87 -7.22 11.93 -13.20
N GLY A 88 -6.56 11.46 -12.13
CA GLY A 88 -7.23 10.77 -11.04
C GLY A 88 -6.33 9.88 -10.18
N VAL A 89 -6.96 8.89 -9.55
CA VAL A 89 -6.33 7.83 -8.75
C VAL A 89 -6.23 6.56 -9.59
N PHE A 90 -5.06 5.93 -9.59
CA PHE A 90 -4.74 4.73 -10.33
C PHE A 90 -4.28 3.61 -9.38
N MET A 91 -4.68 2.39 -9.68
CA MET A 91 -4.12 1.17 -9.09
C MET A 91 -3.52 0.32 -10.20
N ASP A 92 -2.25 -0.06 -10.04
CA ASP A 92 -1.52 -0.91 -10.99
C ASP A 92 -1.61 -0.37 -12.44
N ASN A 93 -1.54 0.97 -12.56
CA ASN A 93 -1.66 1.77 -13.80
C ASN A 93 -3.07 1.78 -14.46
N VAL A 94 -4.10 1.30 -13.78
CA VAL A 94 -5.50 1.39 -14.21
C VAL A 94 -6.19 2.51 -13.44
N LEU A 95 -6.89 3.40 -14.16
CA LEU A 95 -7.68 4.47 -13.53
C LEU A 95 -8.84 3.87 -12.73
N VAL A 96 -8.89 4.19 -11.43
CA VAL A 96 -9.93 3.73 -10.50
C VAL A 96 -11.01 4.79 -10.32
N THR A 97 -10.60 6.06 -10.19
CA THR A 97 -11.53 7.18 -10.04
C THR A 97 -10.88 8.48 -10.49
N ASN A 98 -11.67 9.38 -11.07
CA ASN A 98 -11.27 10.74 -11.44
C ASN A 98 -11.84 11.80 -10.47
N LYS A 99 -12.44 11.37 -9.35
CA LYS A 99 -13.03 12.26 -8.33
C LYS A 99 -12.00 12.92 -7.41
N ILE A 100 -10.80 12.34 -7.33
CA ILE A 100 -9.69 12.81 -6.50
C ILE A 100 -8.48 12.96 -7.41
N ARG A 101 -7.81 14.09 -7.33
CA ARG A 101 -6.63 14.45 -8.12
C ARG A 101 -5.47 14.85 -7.22
N PHE A 102 -4.30 15.00 -7.82
CA PHE A 102 -3.07 15.40 -7.15
C PHE A 102 -3.24 16.67 -6.30
N SER A 103 -4.00 17.66 -6.80
CA SER A 103 -4.27 18.93 -6.11
C SER A 103 -5.03 18.75 -4.79
N ASP A 104 -5.83 17.69 -4.66
CA ASP A 104 -6.71 17.46 -3.51
C ASP A 104 -5.92 16.91 -2.31
N LEU A 105 -4.71 16.37 -2.55
CA LEU A 105 -3.88 15.74 -1.53
C LEU A 105 -3.22 16.73 -0.56
N GLY A 106 -3.30 18.04 -0.83
CA GLY A 106 -2.75 19.08 0.05
C GLY A 106 -1.28 18.89 0.41
N LEU A 107 -0.46 18.48 -0.58
CA LEU A 107 0.94 18.09 -0.38
C LEU A 107 1.87 19.29 -0.10
N TYR A 108 1.58 20.44 -0.69
CA TYR A 108 2.39 21.65 -0.53
C TYR A 108 2.20 22.30 0.84
N GLY A 109 3.28 22.77 1.46
CA GLY A 109 3.27 23.45 2.77
C GLY A 109 3.21 22.51 3.99
N ARG A 110 3.28 21.19 3.79
CA ARG A 110 3.40 20.20 4.88
C ARG A 110 4.85 19.79 5.10
N SER A 111 5.19 19.38 6.32
CA SER A 111 6.50 18.80 6.64
C SER A 111 6.63 17.33 6.25
N ALA A 112 5.51 16.62 6.14
CA ALA A 112 5.46 15.20 5.79
C ALA A 112 4.22 14.83 4.97
N VAL A 113 4.37 13.78 4.16
CA VAL A 113 3.27 13.08 3.49
C VAL A 113 2.83 11.93 4.39
N LYS A 114 1.58 11.98 4.86
CA LYS A 114 0.97 10.93 5.68
C LYS A 114 0.41 9.86 4.75
N PHE A 115 0.95 8.65 4.81
CA PHE A 115 0.45 7.51 4.05
C PHE A 115 -0.21 6.52 5.00
N GLU A 116 -1.46 6.15 4.72
CA GLU A 116 -2.24 5.26 5.57
C GLU A 116 -2.74 4.08 4.76
N ILE A 117 -2.54 2.88 5.30
CA ILE A 117 -3.13 1.64 4.81
C ILE A 117 -3.88 1.03 5.98
N GLY A 118 -5.13 0.65 5.79
CA GLY A 118 -5.92 0.06 6.86
C GLY A 118 -7.22 -0.56 6.38
N ILE A 119 -7.94 -1.16 7.32
CA ILE A 119 -9.24 -1.79 7.10
C ILE A 119 -10.29 -0.90 7.74
N LYS A 120 -11.31 -0.51 6.99
CA LYS A 120 -12.40 0.31 7.52
C LYS A 120 -13.27 -0.51 8.47
N GLU A 121 -13.81 0.16 9.49
CA GLU A 121 -14.75 -0.47 10.43
C GLU A 121 -16.00 -1.02 9.74
N ASN A 122 -16.38 -0.47 8.58
CA ASN A 122 -17.51 -0.91 7.76
C ASN A 122 -17.09 -1.67 6.49
N ALA A 123 -15.85 -2.14 6.39
CA ALA A 123 -15.41 -3.03 5.31
C ALA A 123 -16.24 -4.33 5.30
N GLU A 124 -16.51 -4.87 4.11
CA GLU A 124 -17.21 -6.15 3.94
C GLU A 124 -16.31 -7.30 4.39
N HIS A 125 -15.05 -7.29 3.93
CA HIS A 125 -14.02 -8.25 4.31
C HIS A 125 -13.01 -7.61 5.27
N LYS A 126 -12.94 -8.13 6.51
CA LYS A 126 -12.05 -7.61 7.57
C LYS A 126 -10.90 -8.57 7.90
N GLY A 127 -10.34 -9.21 6.90
CA GLY A 127 -9.33 -10.26 7.06
C GLY A 127 -7.93 -9.78 7.44
N GLY A 128 -7.76 -8.66 8.17
CA GLY A 128 -6.42 -8.18 8.57
C GLY A 128 -5.53 -7.77 7.39
N LEU A 129 -4.29 -7.38 7.67
CA LEU A 129 -3.29 -7.12 6.64
C LEU A 129 -1.88 -7.45 7.14
N ASN A 130 -1.05 -7.96 6.23
CA ASN A 130 0.39 -8.13 6.38
C ASN A 130 1.10 -7.21 5.40
N LEU A 131 2.06 -6.41 5.88
CA LEU A 131 2.88 -5.52 5.06
C LEU A 131 4.32 -6.00 5.06
N PHE A 132 4.93 -6.07 3.87
CA PHE A 132 6.25 -6.65 3.69
C PHE A 132 7.30 -5.55 3.51
N GLY A 133 8.44 -5.74 4.16
CA GLY A 133 9.62 -4.88 4.03
C GLY A 133 10.66 -5.46 3.07
N LYS A 134 11.73 -4.70 2.82
CA LYS A 134 12.77 -5.04 1.83
C LYS A 134 13.43 -6.43 1.98
N ASP A 135 13.40 -7.01 3.18
CA ASP A 135 14.02 -8.29 3.52
C ASP A 135 12.95 -9.37 3.82
N PHE A 136 11.76 -9.23 3.23
CA PHE A 136 10.65 -10.16 3.38
C PHE A 136 9.81 -10.22 2.10
N GLY A 137 9.04 -11.29 1.91
CA GLY A 137 8.14 -11.41 0.77
C GLY A 137 8.85 -11.73 -0.54
N ASP A 138 8.28 -11.27 -1.64
CA ASP A 138 8.77 -11.51 -3.00
C ASP A 138 9.38 -10.28 -3.67
N PHE A 139 9.26 -9.10 -3.06
CA PHE A 139 9.76 -7.84 -3.62
C PHE A 139 10.76 -7.19 -2.65
N PRO A 140 12.01 -6.92 -3.06
CA PRO A 140 13.05 -6.44 -2.16
C PRO A 140 12.94 -4.92 -1.93
N GLN A 141 11.77 -4.45 -1.52
CA GLN A 141 11.47 -3.05 -1.24
C GLN A 141 10.62 -2.91 0.03
N ALA A 142 10.79 -1.78 0.73
CA ALA A 142 9.80 -1.34 1.72
C ALA A 142 8.64 -0.63 0.98
N ILE A 143 7.94 0.27 1.66
CA ILE A 143 7.07 1.22 0.96
C ILE A 143 7.95 2.24 0.24
N VAL A 144 7.80 2.35 -1.08
CA VAL A 144 8.51 3.35 -1.89
C VAL A 144 7.53 4.44 -2.30
N MET A 145 7.80 5.67 -1.88
CA MET A 145 7.13 6.86 -2.37
C MET A 145 7.93 7.44 -3.53
N SER A 146 7.27 7.74 -4.65
CA SER A 146 7.86 8.45 -5.79
C SER A 146 7.01 9.67 -6.15
N VAL A 147 7.68 10.77 -6.51
CA VAL A 147 7.06 12.01 -6.99
C VAL A 147 7.67 12.37 -8.34
N LYS A 148 6.85 12.92 -9.25
CA LYS A 148 7.27 13.40 -10.58
C LYS A 148 6.79 14.81 -10.79
#